data_AF-A0A455UAT5-F1
#
_entry.id   AF-A0A455UAT5-F1
#
_cell.length_a   1.000
_cell.length_b   1.000
_cell.length_c   1.000
_cell.angle_alpha   90.00
_cell.angle_beta   90.00
_cell.angle_gamma   90.00
#
_symmetry.space_group_name_H-M   'P 1'
#
loop_
_entity.id
_entity.type
_entity.pdbx_description
1 polymer ?
#
loop_
_entity_poly.entity_id
_entity_poly.type
_entity_poly.pdbx_seq_one_letter_code
_entity_poly.pdbx_strand_id
1 'polypeptide(L)'
;MGAKVFSQLLDARGEQLSDNVAILADDFGFKSAVSTQNTDTLNSVLANHGDRAKADIVLLNDLEGRILASSHHAQNSPMPFPQLFENARNNGSAASVVIVEGQPYEFALLPVRAPNLIGWVGMGFFNQ
;
A
#
# COMPACT_ATOMS: atom_id res chain seq x y z
N MET A 1 -10.86 -19.01 -24.46
CA MET A 1 -10.49 -17.60 -24.75
C MET A 1 -10.90 -16.65 -23.62
N GLY A 2 -12.08 -16.79 -23.00
CA GLY A 2 -12.51 -15.91 -21.90
C GLY A 2 -11.57 -15.84 -20.68
N ALA A 3 -10.98 -16.97 -20.26
CA ALA A 3 -10.05 -17.00 -19.13
C ALA A 3 -8.77 -16.18 -19.35
N LYS A 4 -8.25 -16.12 -20.58
CA LYS A 4 -7.03 -15.35 -20.90
C LYS A 4 -7.27 -13.85 -20.88
N VAL A 5 -8.42 -13.41 -21.43
CA VAL A 5 -8.82 -11.99 -21.41
C VAL A 5 -9.07 -11.55 -19.97
N PHE A 6 -9.69 -12.40 -19.15
CA PHE A 6 -9.90 -12.14 -17.74
C PHE A 6 -8.58 -11.97 -16.96
N SER A 7 -7.61 -12.88 -17.13
CA SER A 7 -6.29 -12.73 -16.51
C SER A 7 -5.58 -11.44 -16.92
N GLN A 8 -5.63 -11.08 -18.21
CA GLN A 8 -5.01 -9.83 -18.69
C GLN A 8 -5.65 -8.57 -18.08
N LEU A 9 -6.96 -8.59 -17.86
CA LEU A 9 -7.65 -7.49 -17.17
C LEU A 9 -7.22 -7.37 -15.71
N LEU A 10 -7.08 -8.51 -15.01
CA LEU A 10 -6.58 -8.52 -13.63
C LEU A 10 -5.12 -8.03 -13.53
N ASP A 11 -4.26 -8.45 -14.45
CA ASP A 11 -2.87 -8.01 -14.50
C ASP A 11 -2.76 -6.50 -14.75
N ALA A 12 -3.47 -6.01 -15.77
CA ALA A 12 -3.51 -4.58 -16.10
C ALA A 12 -4.07 -3.73 -14.94
N ARG A 13 -5.03 -4.29 -14.20
CA ARG A 13 -5.56 -3.64 -13.01
C ARG A 13 -4.52 -3.60 -11.89
N GLY A 14 -3.83 -4.70 -11.62
CA GLY A 14 -2.73 -4.72 -10.64
C GLY A 14 -1.61 -3.72 -10.97
N GLU A 15 -1.27 -3.57 -12.25
CA GLU A 15 -0.32 -2.57 -12.74
C GLU A 15 -0.81 -1.14 -12.47
N GLN A 16 -2.04 -0.82 -12.86
CA GLN A 16 -2.65 0.49 -12.60
C GLN A 16 -2.66 0.86 -11.11
N LEU A 17 -2.98 -0.10 -10.24
CA LEU A 17 -2.95 0.13 -8.80
C LEU A 17 -1.53 0.38 -8.31
N SER A 18 -0.57 -0.39 -8.81
CA SER A 18 0.85 -0.24 -8.46
C SER A 18 1.38 1.13 -8.87
N ASP A 19 1.01 1.65 -10.03
CA ASP A 19 1.39 2.98 -10.51
C ASP A 19 0.90 4.09 -9.57
N ASN A 20 -0.36 3.99 -9.11
CA ASN A 20 -0.92 4.95 -8.16
C ASN A 20 -0.15 4.96 -6.83
N VAL A 21 0.23 3.78 -6.33
CA VAL A 21 1.02 3.66 -5.10
C VAL A 21 2.47 4.13 -5.31
N ALA A 22 3.05 3.90 -6.50
CA ALA A 22 4.43 4.28 -6.81
C ALA A 22 4.63 5.80 -6.69
N ILE A 23 3.64 6.61 -7.10
CA ILE A 23 3.67 8.07 -6.96
C ILE A 23 3.86 8.48 -5.49
N LEU A 24 3.17 7.83 -4.55
CA LEU A 24 3.34 8.09 -3.11
C LEU A 24 4.69 7.54 -2.61
N ALA A 25 5.02 6.30 -2.99
CA ALA A 25 6.27 5.66 -2.58
C ALA A 25 7.50 6.47 -3.02
N ASP A 26 7.40 7.24 -4.10
CA ASP A 26 8.45 8.10 -4.62
C ASP A 26 8.47 9.55 -4.13
N ASP A 27 7.42 10.00 -3.45
CA ASP A 27 7.32 11.38 -2.93
C ASP A 27 8.39 11.67 -1.86
N PHE A 28 9.13 12.77 -2.05
CA PHE A 28 10.23 13.15 -1.16
C PHE A 28 9.73 13.56 0.24
N GLY A 29 8.60 14.26 0.31
CA GLY A 29 8.00 14.67 1.58
C GLY A 29 7.57 13.45 2.40
N PHE A 30 6.96 12.46 1.74
CA PHE A 30 6.62 11.19 2.34
C PHE A 30 7.87 10.44 2.83
N LYS A 31 8.87 10.21 1.97
CA LYS A 31 10.14 9.56 2.35
C LYS A 31 10.80 10.23 3.56
N SER A 32 10.80 11.56 3.61
CA SER A 32 11.33 12.33 4.73
C SER A 32 10.50 12.15 6.01
N ALA A 33 9.17 12.13 5.90
CA ALA A 33 8.28 11.89 7.04
C ALA A 33 8.47 10.48 7.61
N VAL A 34 8.64 9.47 6.75
CA VAL A 34 8.92 8.07 7.17
C VAL A 34 10.26 8.00 7.90
N SER A 35 11.30 8.63 7.36
CA SER A 35 12.66 8.62 7.93
C SER A 35 12.75 9.30 9.29
N THR A 36 11.90 10.29 9.56
CA THR A 36 11.87 11.01 10.84
C THR A 36 10.89 10.41 11.85
N GLN A 37 10.12 9.37 11.46
CA GLN A 37 9.08 8.74 12.27
C GLN A 37 8.10 9.74 12.91
N ASN A 38 7.85 10.88 12.26
CA ASN A 38 6.87 11.85 12.73
C ASN A 38 5.46 11.35 12.37
N THR A 39 4.85 10.60 13.28
CA THR A 39 3.62 9.84 13.04
C THR A 39 2.40 10.72 12.76
N ASP A 40 2.31 11.88 13.39
CA ASP A 40 1.23 12.84 13.13
C ASP A 40 1.33 13.39 11.71
N THR A 41 2.56 13.65 11.24
CA THR A 41 2.81 14.05 9.85
C THR A 41 2.52 12.91 8.89
N LEU A 42 2.89 11.67 9.23
CA LEU A 42 2.65 10.50 8.39
C LEU A 42 1.17 10.24 8.13
N ASN A 43 0.32 10.35 9.16
CA ASN A 43 -1.12 10.18 8.99
C ASN A 43 -1.72 11.22 8.02
N SER A 44 -1.34 12.49 8.15
CA SER A 44 -1.84 13.55 7.27
C SER A 44 -1.33 13.42 5.83
N VAL A 45 -0.06 13.06 5.63
CA VAL A 45 0.51 12.80 4.31
C VAL A 45 -0.19 11.61 3.65
N LEU A 46 -0.36 10.49 4.37
CA LEU A 46 -1.05 9.32 3.86
C LEU A 46 -2.49 9.63 3.45
N ALA A 47 -3.24 10.33 4.30
CA ALA A 47 -4.62 10.72 4.01
C ALA A 47 -4.71 11.58 2.73
N ASN A 48 -3.87 12.62 2.62
CA ASN A 48 -3.84 13.50 1.44
C ASN A 48 -3.52 12.74 0.14
N HIS A 49 -2.59 11.78 0.20
CA HIS A 49 -2.25 10.98 -0.97
C HIS A 49 -3.31 9.93 -1.29
N GLY A 50 -3.94 9.34 -0.27
CA GLY A 50 -5.10 8.45 -0.44
C GLY A 50 -6.23 9.15 -1.19
N ASP A 51 -6.61 10.35 -0.77
CA ASP A 51 -7.66 11.15 -1.41
C ASP A 51 -7.34 11.44 -2.89
N ARG A 52 -6.09 11.82 -3.18
CA ARG A 52 -5.64 12.08 -4.57
C ARG A 52 -5.66 10.84 -5.45
N ALA A 53 -5.29 9.69 -4.89
CA ALA A 53 -5.31 8.41 -5.58
C ALA A 53 -6.73 7.79 -5.63
N LYS A 54 -7.69 8.35 -4.89
CA LYS A 54 -9.01 7.74 -4.62
C LYS A 54 -8.88 6.35 -3.99
N ALA A 55 -7.93 6.20 -3.08
CA ALA A 55 -7.76 4.99 -2.29
C ALA A 55 -8.65 5.07 -1.05
N ASP A 56 -9.42 4.02 -0.79
CA ASP A 56 -10.26 3.90 0.40
C ASP A 56 -9.41 3.55 1.62
N ILE A 57 -8.36 2.75 1.42
CA ILE A 57 -7.44 2.33 2.48
C ILE A 57 -6.05 2.83 2.13
N VAL A 58 -5.35 3.40 3.11
CA VAL A 58 -3.93 3.73 3.02
C VAL A 58 -3.24 3.22 4.27
N LEU A 59 -2.06 2.62 4.12
CA LEU A 59 -1.24 2.23 5.26
C LEU A 59 0.25 2.33 4.95
N LEU A 60 1.02 2.47 6.02
CA LEU A 60 2.47 2.36 6.03
C LEU A 60 2.88 1.42 7.16
N ASN A 61 3.72 0.44 6.85
CA ASN A 61 4.36 -0.42 7.84
C ASN A 61 5.89 -0.35 7.78
N ASP A 62 6.54 -0.65 8.90
CA ASP A 62 7.99 -0.81 8.99
C ASP A 62 8.48 -2.12 8.34
N LEU A 63 9.77 -2.40 8.45
CA LEU A 63 10.39 -3.59 7.83
C LEU A 63 9.92 -4.90 8.46
N GLU A 64 9.49 -4.84 9.72
CA GLU A 64 8.99 -5.94 10.53
C GLU A 64 7.48 -6.16 10.36
N GLY A 65 6.79 -5.29 9.62
CA GLY A 65 5.36 -5.38 9.37
C GLY A 65 4.50 -4.78 10.49
N ARG A 66 5.02 -3.82 11.27
CA ARG A 66 4.25 -3.05 12.24
C ARG A 66 3.70 -1.80 11.56
N ILE A 67 2.41 -1.52 11.76
CA ILE A 67 1.77 -0.32 11.22
C ILE A 67 2.35 0.93 11.88
N LEU A 68 2.94 1.82 11.08
CA LEU A 68 3.42 3.13 11.51
C LEU A 68 2.32 4.18 11.44
N ALA A 69 1.47 4.10 10.40
CA ALA A 69 0.34 4.97 10.14
C ALA A 69 -0.67 4.26 9.21
N SER A 70 -1.97 4.48 9.39
CA SER A 70 -3.02 3.84 8.60
C SER A 70 -4.36 4.53 8.77
N SER A 71 -5.21 4.48 7.73
CA SER A 71 -6.60 4.96 7.83
C SER A 71 -7.55 3.97 8.52
N HIS A 72 -7.23 2.66 8.52
CA HIS A 72 -8.15 1.60 8.97
C HIS A 72 -7.58 0.70 10.07
N HIS A 73 -6.32 0.91 10.46
CA HIS A 73 -5.64 0.03 11.41
C HIS A 73 -4.95 0.84 12.50
N ALA A 74 -4.96 0.29 13.72
CA ALA A 74 -4.30 0.92 14.85
C ALA A 74 -2.78 0.96 14.63
N GLN A 75 -2.15 2.04 15.09
CA GLN A 75 -0.70 2.13 15.12
C GLN A 75 -0.10 0.99 15.96
N ASN A 76 1.09 0.52 15.57
CA ASN A 76 1.81 -0.61 16.17
C ASN A 76 1.07 -1.96 16.10
N SER A 77 -0.06 -2.06 15.40
CA SER A 77 -0.68 -3.34 15.07
C SER A 77 0.14 -4.08 13.99
N PRO A 78 0.04 -5.42 13.90
CA PRO A 78 0.67 -6.16 12.82
C PRO A 78 0.00 -5.88 11.47
N MET A 79 0.77 -6.01 10.39
CA MET A 79 0.30 -5.92 9.01
C MET A 79 -0.89 -6.88 8.80
N PRO A 80 -2.08 -6.37 8.45
CA PRO A 80 -3.31 -7.16 8.40
C PRO A 80 -3.33 -8.17 7.24
N PHE A 81 -2.43 -8.01 6.25
CA PHE A 81 -2.36 -8.86 5.06
C PHE A 81 -0.99 -9.55 4.97
N PRO A 82 -0.70 -10.55 5.84
CA PRO A 82 0.64 -11.13 5.94
C PRO A 82 1.11 -11.79 4.64
N GLN A 83 0.24 -12.51 3.92
CA GLN A 83 0.61 -13.15 2.64
C GLN A 83 0.98 -12.13 1.55
N LEU A 84 0.23 -11.02 1.48
CA LEU A 84 0.54 -9.93 0.55
C LEU A 84 1.90 -9.30 0.90
N PHE A 85 2.16 -9.10 2.19
CA PHE A 85 3.43 -8.56 2.67
C PHE A 85 4.61 -9.46 2.32
N GLU A 86 4.51 -10.77 2.58
CA GLU A 86 5.53 -11.74 2.18
C GLU A 86 5.81 -11.71 0.67
N ASN A 87 4.76 -11.67 -0.16
CA ASN A 87 4.91 -11.60 -1.61
C ASN A 87 5.62 -10.31 -2.02
N ALA A 88 5.27 -9.18 -1.41
CA ALA A 88 5.93 -7.90 -1.70
C ALA A 88 7.40 -7.92 -1.31
N ARG A 89 7.75 -8.49 -0.14
CA ARG A 89 9.14 -8.64 0.31
C ARG A 89 9.98 -9.48 -0.65
N ASN A 90 9.40 -10.54 -1.21
CA ASN A 90 10.09 -11.44 -2.12
C ASN A 90 10.21 -10.90 -3.55
N ASN A 91 9.18 -10.18 -4.03
CA ASN A 91 9.06 -9.80 -5.44
C ASN A 91 9.34 -8.30 -5.69
N GLY A 92 9.50 -7.49 -4.64
CA GLY A 92 9.70 -6.05 -4.73
C GLY A 92 8.42 -5.23 -4.78
N SER A 93 7.26 -5.85 -5.03
CA SER A 93 5.91 -5.31 -4.85
C SER A 93 4.90 -6.47 -4.87
N ALA A 94 3.67 -6.21 -4.44
CA ALA A 94 2.58 -7.16 -4.63
C ALA A 94 1.23 -6.43 -4.77
N ALA A 95 0.33 -7.01 -5.55
CA ALA A 95 -1.07 -6.62 -5.58
C ALA A 95 -1.96 -7.87 -5.42
N SER A 96 -3.02 -7.78 -4.62
CA SER A 96 -3.99 -8.86 -4.42
C SER A 96 -5.32 -8.31 -3.92
N VAL A 97 -6.38 -9.10 -4.07
CA VAL A 97 -7.63 -8.86 -3.34
C VAL A 97 -7.43 -9.25 -1.87
N VAL A 98 -7.85 -8.38 -0.96
CA VAL A 98 -7.87 -8.59 0.49
C VAL A 98 -9.28 -8.33 1.04
N ILE A 99 -9.59 -8.88 2.22
CA ILE A 99 -10.88 -8.64 2.89
C ILE A 99 -10.66 -7.70 4.07
N VAL A 100 -11.41 -6.59 4.09
CA VAL A 100 -11.42 -5.62 5.19
C VAL A 100 -12.86 -5.41 5.60
N GLU A 101 -13.18 -5.66 6.87
CA GLU A 101 -14.55 -5.54 7.42
C GLU A 101 -15.61 -6.30 6.61
N GLY A 102 -15.23 -7.45 6.03
CA GLY A 102 -16.10 -8.28 5.21
C GLY A 102 -16.28 -7.82 3.75
N GLN A 103 -15.62 -6.74 3.35
CA GLN A 103 -15.64 -6.20 1.99
C GLN A 103 -14.34 -6.51 1.24
N PRO A 104 -14.40 -6.90 -0.05
CA PRO A 104 -13.22 -7.10 -0.87
C PRO A 104 -12.64 -5.76 -1.35
N TYR A 105 -11.33 -5.61 -1.18
CA TYR A 105 -10.54 -4.50 -1.71
C TYR A 105 -9.43 -5.03 -2.58
N GLU A 106 -9.18 -4.38 -3.72
CA GLU A 106 -7.95 -4.58 -4.45
C GLU A 106 -6.85 -3.77 -3.78
N PHE A 107 -5.77 -4.42 -3.38
CA PHE A 107 -4.72 -3.80 -2.56
C PHE A 107 -3.36 -3.95 -3.22
N ALA A 108 -2.63 -2.85 -3.36
CA ALA A 108 -1.26 -2.82 -3.85
C ALA A 108 -0.32 -2.37 -2.73
N LEU A 109 0.85 -3.02 -2.64
CA LEU A 109 1.86 -2.79 -1.61
C LEU A 109 3.24 -2.64 -2.25
N LEU A 110 3.85 -1.48 -2.04
CA LEU A 110 5.13 -1.11 -2.62
C LEU A 110 6.12 -0.67 -1.55
N PRO A 111 7.42 -0.86 -1.80
CA PRO A 111 8.47 -0.51 -0.86
C PRO A 111 8.79 0.99 -0.89
N VAL A 112 9.08 1.56 0.29
CA VAL A 112 9.55 2.94 0.44
C VAL A 112 11.06 2.95 0.63
N ARG A 113 11.79 3.73 -0.19
CA ARG A 113 13.27 3.80 -0.15
C ARG A 113 13.80 5.22 0.05
N ALA A 114 14.72 5.40 1.00
CA ALA A 114 15.49 6.62 1.18
C ALA A 114 16.79 6.42 1.99
N PRO A 115 17.97 6.21 1.36
CA PRO A 115 18.20 5.52 0.09
C PRO A 115 17.98 3.99 0.21
N ASN A 116 17.96 3.47 1.43
CA ASN A 116 17.70 2.07 1.75
C ASN A 116 16.19 1.83 1.90
N LEU A 117 15.77 0.56 1.92
CA LEU A 117 14.40 0.19 2.28
C LEU A 117 14.11 0.62 3.72
N ILE A 118 13.07 1.44 3.92
CA ILE A 118 12.69 1.99 5.24
C ILE A 118 11.26 1.63 5.65
N GLY A 119 10.48 1.00 4.76
CA GLY A 119 9.11 0.59 5.04
C GLY A 119 8.37 0.17 3.78
N TRP A 120 7.07 -0.06 3.92
CA TRP A 120 6.18 -0.46 2.84
C TRP A 120 4.90 0.34 2.93
N VAL A 121 4.50 0.92 1.80
CA VAL A 121 3.28 1.72 1.67
C VAL A 121 2.29 0.97 0.81
N GLY A 122 1.03 0.98 1.24
CA GLY A 122 -0.02 0.26 0.58
C GLY A 122 -1.29 1.08 0.43
N MET A 123 -2.02 0.81 -0.65
CA MET A 123 -3.33 1.39 -0.90
C MET A 123 -4.35 0.30 -1.27
N GLY A 124 -5.55 0.42 -0.74
CA GLY A 124 -6.69 -0.43 -1.03
C GLY A 124 -7.81 0.36 -1.71
N PHE A 125 -8.45 -0.27 -2.70
CA PHE A 125 -9.49 0.32 -3.53
C PHE A 125 -10.71 -0.59 -3.52
N PHE A 126 -11.85 -0.04 -3.12
CA PHE A 126 -13.14 -0.69 -3.21
C PHE A 126 -13.57 -0.68 -4.68
N ASN A 127 -13.92 -1.84 -5.23
CA ASN A 127 -14.27 -2.07 -6.63
C ASN A 127 -14.89 -0.83 -7.33
N GLN A 128 -14.11 -0.16 -8.19
CA GLN A 128 -14.57 0.91 -9.10
C GLN A 128 -15.09 0.31 -10.42
#